data_AF-A0A136LJC7-F1
#
_entry.id   AF-A0A136LJC7-F1
#
_cell.length_a   1.000
_cell.length_b   1.000
_cell.length_c   1.000
_cell.angle_alpha   90.00
_cell.angle_beta   90.00
_cell.angle_gamma   90.00
#
_symmetry.space_group_name_H-M   'P 1'
#
loop_
_entity.id
_entity.type
_entity.pdbx_description
1 polymer ?
#
loop_
_entity_poly.entity_id
_entity_poly.type
_entity_poly.pdbx_seq_one_letter_code
_entity_poly.pdbx_strand_id
1 'polypeptide(L)'
;MRKFGLVCLSVVFAGSAFSIQLYSNGENWGLSTIGLETGATAGDGTGAPSGTQWSELANDGDNANAILGFGHQQSAGNRVADDFAIGDAFWTVDSIDFFAYQTGGSATGSSMNFLSLQIWNGRPGDSGSSVVWGDTTTNVLSSSTFAGIYRTASSTHPAGLGIPPDTTRPVYRNSANLG
;
A
#
# COMPACT_ATOMS: atom_id res chain seq x y z
N MET A 1 -1.50 12.36 -19.34
CA MET A 1 -1.52 12.49 -17.88
C MET A 1 -1.55 11.09 -17.28
N ARG A 2 -0.42 10.62 -16.73
CA ARG A 2 -0.34 9.31 -16.05
C ARG A 2 -0.17 9.61 -14.57
N LYS A 3 -1.18 9.26 -13.77
CA LYS A 3 -1.16 9.42 -12.31
C LYS A 3 -0.39 8.23 -11.73
N PHE A 4 0.58 8.49 -10.87
CA PHE A 4 1.37 7.45 -10.21
C PHE A 4 0.81 7.17 -8.83
N GLY A 5 1.21 6.05 -8.23
CA GLY A 5 0.93 5.72 -6.84
C GLY A 5 2.08 5.00 -6.18
N LEU A 6 2.43 5.37 -4.95
CA LEU A 6 3.58 4.89 -4.19
C LEU A 6 3.08 4.18 -2.93
N VAL A 7 3.50 2.93 -2.69
CA VAL A 7 3.24 2.21 -1.44
C VAL A 7 4.49 1.49 -1.01
N CYS A 8 5.12 2.01 0.04
CA CYS A 8 6.28 1.40 0.67
C CYS A 8 5.95 0.11 1.42
N LEU A 9 6.73 -0.94 1.12
CA LEU A 9 6.93 -2.08 1.99
C LEU A 9 8.43 -2.47 2.00
N SER A 10 9.24 -1.86 2.87
CA SER A 10 10.66 -2.26 2.99
C SER A 10 10.82 -3.50 3.87
N VAL A 11 11.47 -4.56 3.35
CA VAL A 11 11.97 -5.71 4.14
C VAL A 11 13.48 -5.86 3.89
N VAL A 12 14.26 -5.92 4.98
CA VAL A 12 15.64 -6.45 4.94
C VAL A 12 15.53 -7.96 5.09
N PHE A 13 15.84 -8.72 4.04
CA PHE A 13 15.85 -10.18 4.08
C PHE A 13 17.25 -10.71 4.42
N ALA A 14 17.35 -11.53 5.47
CA ALA A 14 18.34 -12.59 5.54
C ALA A 14 17.60 -13.89 5.15
N GLY A 15 17.76 -14.31 3.89
CA GLY A 15 17.08 -15.48 3.33
C GLY A 15 16.19 -15.11 2.15
N SER A 16 16.56 -15.58 0.96
CA SER A 16 15.85 -15.35 -0.30
C SER A 16 14.51 -16.09 -0.30
N ALA A 17 13.42 -15.36 0.00
CA ALA A 17 12.09 -15.68 -0.49
C ALA A 17 11.86 -14.85 -1.76
N PHE A 18 11.71 -15.50 -2.91
CA PHE A 18 11.27 -14.83 -4.14
C PHE A 18 9.77 -14.53 -4.01
N SER A 19 9.44 -13.42 -3.37
CA SER A 19 8.14 -12.78 -3.57
C SER A 19 8.21 -12.02 -4.89
N ILE A 20 7.21 -12.17 -5.76
CA ILE A 20 7.04 -11.21 -6.86
C ILE A 20 6.89 -9.83 -6.20
N GLN A 21 7.68 -8.86 -6.66
CA GLN A 21 7.50 -7.50 -6.20
C GLN A 21 6.18 -7.03 -6.81
N LEU A 22 5.13 -6.93 -5.98
CA LEU A 22 3.81 -6.47 -6.38
C LEU A 22 3.87 -4.98 -6.64
N TYR A 23 4.49 -4.61 -7.75
CA TYR A 23 4.30 -3.28 -8.28
C TYR A 23 2.98 -3.27 -9.04
N SER A 24 2.13 -2.28 -8.78
CA SER A 24 1.03 -1.93 -9.70
C SER A 24 1.53 -1.47 -11.09
N ASN A 25 2.85 -1.43 -11.32
CA ASN A 25 3.50 -1.08 -12.58
C ASN A 25 4.29 -2.24 -13.24
N GLY A 26 4.34 -3.43 -12.63
CA GLY A 26 5.22 -4.54 -13.04
C GLY A 26 4.61 -5.50 -14.05
N GLU A 27 3.31 -5.40 -14.29
CA GLU A 27 2.59 -6.28 -15.20
C GLU A 27 1.75 -5.45 -16.19
N ASN A 28 1.48 -6.01 -17.37
CA ASN A 28 0.80 -5.43 -18.54
C ASN A 28 -0.65 -4.91 -18.29
N TRP A 29 -1.05 -4.69 -17.05
CA TRP A 29 -2.38 -4.25 -16.65
C TRP A 29 -2.42 -2.73 -16.58
N GLY A 30 -3.46 -2.13 -17.17
CA GLY A 30 -3.67 -0.69 -17.12
C GLY A 30 -3.83 -0.18 -15.68
N LEU A 31 -3.75 1.15 -15.51
CA LEU A 31 -3.91 1.90 -14.25
C LEU A 31 -5.22 1.63 -13.47
N SER A 32 -6.13 0.82 -14.01
CA SER A 32 -7.38 0.40 -13.38
C SER A 32 -7.21 -0.77 -12.40
N THR A 33 -6.17 -1.59 -12.56
CA THR A 33 -5.90 -2.77 -11.72
C THR A 33 -5.03 -2.35 -10.55
N ILE A 34 -5.57 -2.43 -9.33
CA ILE A 34 -4.79 -2.14 -8.13
C ILE A 34 -4.08 -3.45 -7.77
N GLY A 35 -2.76 -3.51 -7.90
CA GLY A 35 -1.94 -4.71 -7.63
C GLY A 35 -1.92 -5.21 -6.18
N LEU A 36 -2.94 -4.86 -5.39
CA LEU A 36 -3.19 -5.32 -4.03
C LEU A 36 -4.33 -6.34 -3.97
N GLU A 37 -5.14 -6.47 -5.01
CA GLU A 37 -6.29 -7.36 -5.03
C GLU A 37 -5.88 -8.83 -5.19
N THR A 38 -6.38 -9.68 -4.30
CA THR A 38 -6.21 -11.15 -4.35
C THR A 38 -7.47 -11.86 -4.83
N GLY A 39 -8.55 -11.11 -5.07
CA GLY A 39 -9.81 -11.60 -5.65
C GLY A 39 -11.04 -11.39 -4.77
N ALA A 40 -12.21 -11.76 -5.30
CA ALA A 40 -13.51 -11.62 -4.61
C ALA A 40 -13.79 -12.73 -3.57
N THR A 41 -12.89 -13.71 -3.43
CA THR A 41 -13.03 -14.84 -2.50
C THR A 41 -11.67 -15.07 -1.85
N ALA A 42 -11.63 -15.14 -0.52
CA ALA A 42 -10.41 -15.43 0.23
C ALA A 42 -10.07 -16.93 0.14
N GLY A 43 -8.87 -17.30 0.58
CA GLY A 43 -8.40 -18.69 0.56
C GLY A 43 -9.32 -19.66 1.30
N ASP A 44 -10.01 -19.22 2.35
CA ASP A 44 -10.97 -20.03 3.14
C ASP A 44 -12.35 -20.16 2.49
N GLY A 45 -12.57 -19.54 1.32
CA GLY A 45 -13.85 -19.50 0.62
C GLY A 45 -14.76 -18.33 1.03
N THR A 46 -14.36 -17.47 1.96
CA THR A 46 -15.14 -16.31 2.38
C THR A 46 -15.23 -15.29 1.25
N GLY A 47 -16.46 -14.98 0.81
CA GLY A 47 -16.72 -13.96 -0.20
C GLY A 47 -16.49 -12.54 0.33
N ALA A 48 -15.83 -11.70 -0.47
CA ALA A 48 -15.79 -10.26 -0.23
C ALA A 48 -17.20 -9.65 -0.42
N PRO A 49 -17.51 -8.52 0.23
CA PRO A 49 -18.74 -7.78 -0.05
C PRO A 49 -18.90 -7.52 -1.55
N SER A 50 -20.16 -7.53 -2.03
CA SER A 50 -20.46 -7.37 -3.46
C SER A 50 -19.80 -6.13 -4.06
N GLY A 51 -19.08 -6.32 -5.17
CA GLY A 51 -18.35 -5.25 -5.86
C GLY A 51 -17.02 -4.86 -5.22
N THR A 52 -16.53 -5.63 -4.25
CA THR A 52 -15.24 -5.41 -3.59
C THR A 52 -14.35 -6.65 -3.70
N GLN A 53 -13.09 -6.49 -3.33
CA GLN A 53 -12.08 -7.54 -3.36
C GLN A 53 -11.33 -7.63 -2.02
N TRP A 54 -10.74 -8.79 -1.76
CA TRP A 54 -9.77 -8.96 -0.70
C TRP A 54 -8.39 -8.50 -1.16
N SER A 55 -7.60 -8.05 -0.19
CA SER A 55 -6.14 -8.03 -0.23
C SER A 55 -5.67 -8.96 0.87
N GLU A 56 -5.64 -10.25 0.56
CA GLU A 56 -5.23 -11.28 1.50
C GLU A 56 -3.71 -11.36 1.59
N LEU A 57 -3.17 -11.52 2.80
CA LEU A 57 -1.75 -11.70 2.98
C LEU A 57 -1.27 -13.01 2.35
N ALA A 58 -0.16 -12.91 1.61
CA ALA A 58 0.48 -14.05 0.98
C ALA A 58 0.88 -15.12 2.01
N ASN A 59 0.84 -16.37 1.55
CA ASN A 59 1.25 -17.57 2.28
C ASN A 59 1.85 -18.57 1.28
N ASP A 60 2.65 -19.52 1.79
CA ASP A 60 3.32 -20.56 1.00
C ASP A 60 2.77 -21.98 1.25
N GLY A 61 1.65 -22.08 1.98
CA GLY A 61 1.02 -23.35 2.39
C GLY A 61 1.45 -23.85 3.77
N ASP A 62 2.59 -23.42 4.28
CA ASP A 62 3.04 -23.77 5.64
C ASP A 62 3.11 -22.52 6.54
N ASN A 63 3.50 -21.39 5.94
CA ASN A 63 3.70 -20.11 6.59
C ASN A 63 2.85 -19.03 5.92
N ALA A 64 2.50 -18.02 6.71
CA ALA A 64 1.81 -16.84 6.22
C ALA A 64 2.46 -15.58 6.77
N ASN A 65 2.32 -14.48 6.02
CA ASN A 65 2.64 -13.19 6.57
C ASN A 65 1.63 -12.84 7.68
N ALA A 66 2.14 -12.45 8.85
CA ALA A 66 1.34 -12.04 10.00
C ALA A 66 1.24 -10.50 10.14
N ILE A 67 1.98 -9.75 9.31
CA ILE A 67 2.03 -8.29 9.37
C ILE A 67 1.07 -7.73 8.31
N LEU A 68 -0.05 -7.17 8.80
CA LEU A 68 -1.12 -6.61 7.97
C LEU A 68 -0.75 -5.28 7.30
N GLY A 69 0.31 -4.62 7.78
CA GLY A 69 0.83 -3.38 7.24
C GLY A 69 1.78 -2.70 8.23
N PHE A 70 2.31 -1.54 7.83
CA PHE A 70 3.16 -0.70 8.66
C PHE A 70 2.46 0.59 9.06
N GLY A 71 2.80 1.09 10.25
CA GLY A 71 2.34 2.39 10.71
C GLY A 71 2.95 3.52 9.89
N HIS A 72 2.14 4.53 9.58
CA HIS A 72 2.53 5.75 8.84
C HIS A 72 1.89 7.00 9.49
N GLN A 73 1.49 6.88 10.76
CA GLN A 73 0.78 7.91 11.48
C GLN A 73 1.70 9.05 11.93
N GLN A 74 1.34 10.28 11.56
CA GLN A 74 2.10 11.49 11.89
C GLN A 74 2.27 11.67 13.41
N SER A 75 1.24 11.36 14.19
CA SER A 75 1.24 11.52 15.66
C SER A 75 2.28 10.67 16.38
N ALA A 76 2.70 9.55 15.78
CA ALA A 76 3.77 8.70 16.31
C ALA A 76 5.13 8.93 15.62
N GLY A 77 5.20 9.89 14.69
CA GLY A 77 6.40 10.13 13.88
C GLY A 77 6.74 8.99 12.92
N ASN A 78 5.79 8.09 12.66
CA ASN A 78 6.01 6.93 11.81
C ASN A 78 5.96 7.33 10.34
N ARG A 79 6.91 6.85 9.55
CA ARG A 79 6.94 7.04 8.09
C ARG A 79 7.34 5.76 7.38
N VAL A 80 6.83 5.63 6.17
CA VAL A 80 7.15 4.56 5.22
C VAL A 80 7.79 5.21 3.98
N ALA A 81 8.76 4.56 3.37
CA ALA A 81 9.48 5.06 2.21
C ALA A 81 9.79 3.94 1.20
N ASP A 82 9.38 4.13 -0.04
CA ASP A 82 9.64 3.18 -1.13
C ASP A 82 10.65 3.75 -2.11
N ASP A 83 11.44 2.89 -2.72
CA ASP A 83 12.27 3.28 -3.83
C ASP A 83 11.50 3.18 -5.15
N PHE A 84 11.84 4.07 -6.08
CA PHE A 84 11.37 3.99 -7.45
C PHE A 84 12.49 4.45 -8.38
N ALA A 85 12.61 3.78 -9.52
CA ALA A 85 13.55 4.17 -10.57
C ALA A 85 12.79 4.95 -11.65
N ILE A 86 13.32 6.11 -11.99
CA ILE A 86 12.98 6.79 -13.24
C ILE A 86 14.00 6.29 -14.27
N GLY A 87 13.53 5.81 -15.42
CA GLY A 87 14.41 5.45 -16.54
C GLY A 87 15.10 6.67 -17.15
N ASP A 88 15.60 6.57 -18.38
CA ASP A 88 16.39 7.65 -19.03
C ASP A 88 15.61 8.92 -19.42
N ALA A 89 14.37 9.08 -18.94
CA ALA A 89 13.50 10.20 -19.27
C ALA A 89 13.31 11.14 -18.08
N PHE A 90 13.16 12.44 -18.35
CA PHE A 90 12.75 13.41 -17.33
C PHE A 90 11.26 13.30 -17.08
N TRP A 91 10.87 13.23 -15.81
CA TRP A 91 9.47 13.18 -15.39
C TRP A 91 9.10 14.46 -14.65
N THR A 92 7.96 15.04 -15.02
CA THR A 92 7.20 15.91 -14.11
C THR A 92 6.17 15.02 -13.42
N VAL A 93 6.17 15.02 -12.10
CA VAL A 93 5.24 14.20 -11.30
C VAL A 93 4.07 15.09 -10.87
N ASP A 94 2.90 14.90 -11.47
CA ASP A 94 1.69 15.66 -11.14
C ASP A 94 1.03 15.13 -9.85
N SER A 95 0.98 13.80 -9.70
CA SER A 95 0.31 13.15 -8.57
C SER A 95 0.87 11.79 -8.20
N ILE A 96 0.76 11.44 -6.92
CA ILE A 96 1.12 10.13 -6.37
C ILE A 96 -0.02 9.60 -5.46
N ASP A 97 -0.56 8.43 -5.77
CA ASP A 97 -1.57 7.68 -5.02
C ASP A 97 -0.95 6.69 -4.01
N PHE A 98 -1.23 6.87 -2.72
CA PHE A 98 -0.80 5.96 -1.68
C PHE A 98 -1.96 5.09 -1.22
N PHE A 99 -1.75 3.80 -1.04
CA PHE A 99 -2.76 2.89 -0.49
C PHE A 99 -2.49 2.61 0.99
N ALA A 100 -3.47 2.92 1.82
CA ALA A 100 -3.39 2.72 3.26
C ALA A 100 -4.77 2.37 3.82
N TYR A 101 -4.81 1.68 4.95
CA TYR A 101 -6.05 1.42 5.68
C TYR A 101 -5.88 1.84 7.13
N GLN A 102 -7.01 2.00 7.82
CA GLN A 102 -7.06 2.10 9.26
C GLN A 102 -7.96 0.98 9.78
N THR A 103 -7.48 0.24 10.79
CA THR A 103 -8.30 -0.78 11.46
C THR A 103 -9.51 -0.11 12.14
N GLY A 104 -10.70 -0.67 11.94
CA GLY A 104 -11.97 -0.06 12.33
C GLY A 104 -12.48 1.03 11.38
N GLY A 105 -11.86 1.19 10.20
CA GLY A 105 -12.26 2.19 9.20
C GLY A 105 -13.60 1.87 8.51
N SER A 106 -14.14 2.86 7.78
CA SER A 106 -15.38 2.73 7.00
C SER A 106 -15.15 2.78 5.49
N ALA A 107 -15.92 2.02 4.72
CA ALA A 107 -15.90 2.09 3.25
C ALA A 107 -16.63 3.32 2.68
N THR A 108 -17.45 4.01 3.48
CA THR A 108 -18.23 5.19 3.03
C THR A 108 -17.56 6.53 3.33
N GLY A 109 -16.45 6.52 4.07
CA GLY A 109 -15.68 7.72 4.40
C GLY A 109 -14.30 7.35 4.90
N SER A 110 -13.26 7.91 4.28
CA SER A 110 -11.87 7.68 4.69
C SER A 110 -11.55 8.45 5.97
N SER A 111 -10.85 7.80 6.89
CA SER A 111 -10.26 8.45 8.07
C SER A 111 -8.93 9.13 7.78
N MET A 112 -8.35 8.93 6.59
CA MET A 112 -7.09 9.56 6.19
C MET A 112 -7.35 11.02 5.83
N ASN A 113 -6.81 11.94 6.62
CA ASN A 113 -7.02 13.38 6.49
C ASN A 113 -5.73 14.18 6.29
N PHE A 114 -4.57 13.51 6.34
CA PHE A 114 -3.28 14.13 6.22
C PHE A 114 -2.31 13.21 5.46
N LEU A 115 -1.57 13.78 4.51
CA LEU A 115 -0.47 13.13 3.83
C LEU A 115 0.61 14.19 3.56
N SER A 116 1.78 14.02 4.16
CA SER A 116 2.99 14.74 3.78
C SER A 116 3.95 13.79 3.08
N LEU A 117 4.74 14.33 2.15
CA LEU A 117 5.60 13.54 1.28
C LEU A 117 6.95 14.22 1.12
N GLN A 118 8.01 13.42 1.12
CA GLN A 118 9.33 13.82 0.67
C GLN A 118 9.79 12.89 -0.44
N ILE A 119 10.33 13.46 -1.52
CA ILE A 119 11.08 12.71 -2.53
C ILE A 119 12.55 12.85 -2.17
N TRP A 120 13.25 11.71 -2.08
CA TRP A 120 14.65 11.66 -1.75
C TRP A 120 15.49 11.25 -2.97
N ASN A 121 16.66 11.86 -3.12
CA ASN A 121 17.74 11.31 -3.92
C ASN A 121 18.58 10.42 -3.00
N GLY A 122 18.43 9.10 -3.15
CA GLY A 122 18.96 8.10 -2.24
C GLY A 122 17.95 7.68 -1.16
N ARG A 123 18.28 6.61 -0.42
CA ARG A 123 17.43 6.09 0.65
C ARG A 123 17.39 7.08 1.83
N PRO A 124 16.21 7.39 2.41
CA PRO A 124 16.12 8.24 3.59
C PRO A 124 16.98 7.71 4.75
N GLY A 125 17.82 8.58 5.31
CA GLY A 125 18.70 8.27 6.46
C GLY A 125 20.11 7.80 6.08
N ASP A 126 20.36 7.44 4.82
CA ASP A 126 21.70 7.06 4.37
C ASP A 126 22.61 8.29 4.21
N SER A 127 23.91 8.09 4.43
CA SER A 127 24.91 9.16 4.24
C SER A 127 24.97 9.57 2.77
N GLY A 128 24.89 10.88 2.51
CA GLY A 128 24.88 11.44 1.15
C GLY A 128 23.49 11.52 0.50
N SER A 129 22.46 10.95 1.11
CA SER A 129 21.07 11.12 0.65
C SER A 129 20.54 12.51 0.97
N SER A 130 19.67 13.04 0.11
CA SER A 130 19.05 14.37 0.30
C SER A 130 17.60 14.42 -0.13
N VAL A 131 16.82 15.29 0.50
CA VAL A 131 15.45 15.61 0.07
C VAL A 131 15.53 16.51 -1.17
N VAL A 132 14.83 16.13 -2.24
CA VAL A 132 14.75 16.90 -3.49
C VAL A 132 13.39 17.55 -3.70
N TRP A 133 12.35 17.12 -2.98
CA TRP A 133 11.03 17.74 -3.00
C TRP A 133 10.25 17.44 -1.71
N GLY A 134 9.40 18.39 -1.31
CA GLY A 134 8.43 18.23 -0.23
C GLY A 134 9.03 18.32 1.17
N ASP A 135 8.18 18.11 2.17
CA ASP A 135 8.52 18.21 3.59
C ASP A 135 7.60 17.30 4.44
N THR A 136 7.80 17.27 5.75
CA THR A 136 7.07 16.38 6.67
C THR A 136 5.82 17.01 7.29
N THR A 137 5.54 18.28 6.98
CA THR A 137 4.55 19.13 7.67
C THR A 137 3.44 19.65 6.75
N THR A 138 3.70 19.83 5.47
CA THR A 138 2.74 20.31 4.47
C THR A 138 1.81 19.17 4.07
N ASN A 139 0.51 19.39 4.22
CA ASN A 139 -0.50 18.43 3.76
C ASN A 139 -0.68 18.57 2.24
N VAL A 140 -0.31 17.54 1.51
CA VAL A 140 -0.46 17.44 0.04
C VAL A 140 -1.58 16.48 -0.36
N LEU A 141 -2.36 15.98 0.61
CA LEU A 141 -3.51 15.12 0.36
C LEU A 141 -4.60 15.89 -0.41
N SER A 142 -4.90 15.42 -1.62
CA SER A 142 -5.93 15.98 -2.49
C SER A 142 -7.23 15.16 -2.48
N SER A 143 -7.14 13.85 -2.27
CA SER A 143 -8.32 12.98 -2.12
C SER A 143 -7.99 11.73 -1.31
N SER A 144 -8.98 11.19 -0.61
CA SER A 144 -8.90 9.86 0.01
C SER A 144 -10.23 9.13 -0.14
N THR A 145 -10.22 8.03 -0.89
CA THR A 145 -11.44 7.28 -1.24
C THR A 145 -11.24 5.79 -1.05
N PHE A 146 -12.32 5.08 -0.71
CA PHE A 146 -12.29 3.62 -0.62
C PHE A 146 -11.94 3.01 -1.97
N ALA A 147 -10.95 2.13 -1.98
CA ALA A 147 -10.39 1.53 -3.18
C ALA A 147 -11.18 0.31 -3.68
N GLY A 148 -12.27 -0.06 -3.01
CA GLY A 148 -12.99 -1.31 -3.30
C GLY A 148 -12.29 -2.56 -2.75
N ILE A 149 -11.35 -2.40 -1.81
CA ILE A 149 -10.47 -3.47 -1.33
C ILE A 149 -10.46 -3.50 0.20
N TYR A 150 -10.58 -4.68 0.80
CA TYR A 150 -10.38 -4.89 2.24
C TYR A 150 -9.10 -5.70 2.51
N ARG A 151 -8.27 -5.24 3.45
CA ARG A 151 -7.08 -5.97 3.88
C ARG A 151 -7.48 -7.09 4.85
N THR A 152 -7.01 -8.30 4.61
CA THR A 152 -7.19 -9.44 5.51
C THR A 152 -5.89 -10.22 5.70
N ALA A 153 -5.75 -10.88 6.85
CA ALA A 153 -4.69 -11.86 7.08
C ALA A 153 -4.90 -13.08 6.17
N SER A 154 -3.89 -13.95 6.07
CA SER A 154 -4.11 -15.27 5.46
C SER A 154 -5.20 -16.00 6.25
N SER A 155 -6.24 -16.40 5.54
CA SER A 155 -7.43 -17.07 6.07
C SER A 155 -7.24 -18.58 6.23
N THR A 156 -6.23 -19.14 5.56
CA THR A 156 -5.98 -20.59 5.49
C THR A 156 -4.69 -21.03 6.18
N HIS A 157 -3.70 -20.13 6.32
CA HIS A 157 -2.36 -20.50 6.78
C HIS A 157 -1.78 -19.55 7.84
N PRO A 158 -0.91 -20.07 8.74
CA PRO A 158 -0.78 -21.49 9.09
C PRO A 158 -2.13 -22.08 9.53
N ALA A 159 -2.33 -23.37 9.26
CA ALA A 159 -3.62 -24.04 9.48
C ALA A 159 -4.07 -23.89 10.95
N GLY A 160 -5.36 -23.58 11.15
CA GLY A 160 -5.95 -23.45 12.48
C GLY A 160 -5.89 -22.05 13.11
N LEU A 161 -5.38 -21.03 12.41
CA LEU A 161 -5.54 -19.65 12.87
C LEU A 161 -7.00 -19.19 12.88
N GLY A 162 -7.81 -19.67 11.93
CA GLY A 162 -9.27 -19.47 11.94
C GLY A 162 -9.71 -18.02 12.07
N ILE A 163 -8.90 -17.06 11.59
CA ILE A 163 -9.25 -15.64 11.59
C ILE A 163 -10.04 -15.40 10.31
N PRO A 164 -11.39 -15.30 10.38
CA PRO A 164 -12.18 -15.08 9.19
C PRO A 164 -11.86 -13.70 8.61
N PRO A 165 -11.83 -13.56 7.27
CA PRO A 165 -11.78 -12.26 6.64
C PRO A 165 -12.89 -11.35 7.15
N ASP A 166 -12.53 -10.10 7.46
CA ASP A 166 -13.45 -9.09 7.96
C ASP A 166 -13.31 -7.77 7.18
N THR A 167 -14.32 -6.91 7.28
CA THR A 167 -14.37 -5.64 6.56
C THR A 167 -13.85 -4.46 7.39
N THR A 168 -13.15 -4.71 8.50
CA THR A 168 -12.70 -3.65 9.43
C THR A 168 -11.48 -2.89 8.91
N ARG A 169 -10.89 -3.31 7.79
CA ARG A 169 -9.66 -2.72 7.23
C ARG A 169 -9.89 -2.30 5.76
N PRO A 170 -10.77 -1.32 5.50
CA PRO A 170 -10.95 -0.79 4.14
C PRO A 170 -9.67 -0.09 3.68
N VAL A 171 -9.18 -0.46 2.49
CA VAL A 171 -8.04 0.20 1.86
C VAL A 171 -8.52 1.47 1.15
N TYR A 172 -7.85 2.57 1.42
CA TYR A 172 -8.10 3.87 0.82
C TYR A 172 -6.99 4.20 -0.19
N ARG A 173 -7.38 4.76 -1.35
CA ARG A 173 -6.49 5.44 -2.27
C ARG A 173 -6.35 6.89 -1.83
N ASN A 174 -5.14 7.32 -1.49
CA ASN A 174 -4.80 8.65 -0.99
C ASN A 174 -3.98 9.38 -2.06
N SER A 175 -4.60 10.29 -2.80
CA SER A 175 -3.90 11.02 -3.87
C SER A 175 -3.18 12.24 -3.31
N ALA A 176 -1.86 12.28 -3.48
CA ALA A 176 -1.02 13.46 -3.28
C ALA A 176 -0.95 14.28 -4.58
N ASN A 177 -1.16 15.59 -4.50
CA ASN A 177 -0.91 16.50 -5.62
C ASN A 177 0.46 17.17 -5.42
N LEU A 178 1.32 17.14 -6.44
CA LEU A 178 2.69 17.61 -6.37
C LEU A 178 2.94 18.89 -7.19
N GLY A 179 1.94 19.38 -7.93
CA GLY A 179 2.02 20.52 -8.84
C GLY A 179 1.07 20.39 -10.01
#